data_AF-A0A952BBD5-F1
#
_entry.id   AF-A0A952BBD5-F1
#
_cell.length_a   1.000
_cell.length_b   1.000
_cell.length_c   1.000
_cell.angle_alpha   90.00
_cell.angle_beta   90.00
_cell.angle_gamma   90.00
#
_symmetry.space_group_name_H-M   'P 1'
#
loop_
_entity.id
_entity.type
_entity.pdbx_description
1 polymer ?
#
loop_
_entity_poly.entity_id
_entity_poly.type
_entity_poly.pdbx_seq_one_letter_code
_entity_poly.pdbx_strand_id
1 'polypeptide(L)'
;MLDRGLTMRTKNFFPICVFPVLLIVLASTVTVGISAEANTIKLILDRVSNHDFEKNSGYDGVPDTGDKAWRVRILAIRDLVRAGEAHAGEMVAALGDSNRHVRHVATVAIGVLQLKEAGPKLMELLAEDNDPVVRGQAAQALGQIGYRKALKALEEVKVGRNVIHRAKLAALRLKTAGDSKNTVLLEAWKGLDEKTFETMEVGKGAPDFTLKDTKGKAWTLSELKGKKTVVLIWIFADWCPVCQHEFHDLTEMEGQFKDADVQVFTIECHDLHRSQAIVGQEDLWWPHLVDNAGAIGAFYGVDPMEFVVHDEWINRPATIIIDKKGVVRFAYNGTYWGDRPTIPQTLEMIKNNSYKFEHPQRRK
;
A
#
# COMPACT_ATOMS: atom_id res chain seq x y z
N MET A 1 -20.75 22.18 -60.61
CA MET A 1 -20.53 21.05 -61.54
C MET A 1 -21.10 19.81 -60.87
N LEU A 2 -22.36 19.46 -61.16
CA LEU A 2 -22.77 18.42 -62.13
C LEU A 2 -22.12 17.06 -61.76
N ASP A 3 -22.83 15.95 -61.54
CA ASP A 3 -24.00 15.49 -62.29
C ASP A 3 -24.61 14.20 -61.68
N ARG A 4 -25.89 13.96 -61.99
CA ARG A 4 -26.66 12.68 -62.09
C ARG A 4 -26.93 11.85 -60.82
N GLY A 5 -28.11 11.29 -60.56
CA GLY A 5 -29.32 11.09 -61.39
C GLY A 5 -29.76 9.61 -61.40
N LEU A 6 -31.08 9.37 -61.36
CA LEU A 6 -31.84 8.11 -61.66
C LEU A 6 -31.87 6.98 -60.60
N THR A 7 -32.92 6.17 -60.38
CA THR A 7 -34.39 6.13 -60.65
C THR A 7 -34.99 4.84 -60.02
N MET A 8 -36.29 4.86 -59.66
CA MET A 8 -37.30 3.76 -59.70
C MET A 8 -37.13 2.50 -58.79
N ARG A 9 -38.15 1.76 -58.32
CA ARG A 9 -39.61 1.67 -58.58
C ARG A 9 -40.32 0.90 -57.42
N THR A 10 -41.50 1.39 -57.03
CA THR A 10 -42.76 0.70 -56.63
C THR A 10 -42.78 -0.69 -55.96
N LYS A 11 -43.58 -0.84 -54.89
CA LYS A 11 -44.89 -1.57 -54.92
C LYS A 11 -45.65 -1.57 -53.57
N ASN A 12 -46.96 -1.31 -53.71
CA ASN A 12 -48.13 -1.91 -53.04
C ASN A 12 -48.62 -1.47 -51.64
N PHE A 13 -49.82 -0.86 -51.68
CA PHE A 13 -50.85 -0.70 -50.65
C PHE A 13 -51.58 -2.04 -50.37
N PHE A 14 -52.01 -2.28 -49.11
CA PHE A 14 -53.41 -2.42 -48.63
C PHE A 14 -53.45 -2.59 -47.08
N PRO A 15 -54.59 -2.36 -46.38
CA PRO A 15 -54.70 -1.78 -45.04
C PRO A 15 -55.07 -2.78 -43.94
N ILE A 16 -54.90 -2.42 -42.66
CA ILE A 16 -55.55 -3.12 -41.53
C ILE A 16 -56.06 -2.11 -40.49
N CYS A 17 -57.29 -2.39 -40.05
CA CYS A 17 -58.15 -1.66 -39.12
C CYS A 17 -57.60 -1.51 -37.70
N VAL A 18 -58.11 -0.46 -37.07
CA VAL A 18 -57.91 -0.03 -35.68
C VAL A 18 -58.74 -0.90 -34.72
N PHE A 19 -58.11 -1.44 -33.68
CA PHE A 19 -58.77 -1.89 -32.44
C PHE A 19 -58.04 -1.26 -31.25
N PRO A 20 -58.73 -0.66 -30.26
CA PRO A 20 -58.06 -0.08 -29.11
C PRO A 20 -57.78 -1.19 -28.09
N VAL A 21 -56.52 -1.56 -27.91
CA VAL A 21 -56.09 -2.37 -26.76
C VAL A 21 -55.81 -1.41 -25.60
N LEU A 22 -56.67 -1.46 -24.59
CA LEU A 22 -56.49 -0.83 -23.30
C LEU A 22 -55.29 -1.50 -22.60
N LEU A 23 -54.10 -0.90 -22.71
CA LEU A 23 -52.90 -1.38 -22.02
C LEU A 23 -52.95 -0.87 -20.57
N ILE A 24 -53.40 -1.71 -19.65
CA ILE A 24 -53.22 -1.51 -18.21
C ILE A 24 -51.72 -1.72 -17.93
N VAL A 25 -50.98 -0.62 -17.78
CA VAL A 25 -49.60 -0.66 -17.25
C VAL A 25 -49.70 -0.94 -15.76
N LEU A 26 -49.60 -2.22 -15.38
CA LEU A 26 -49.27 -2.59 -14.01
C LEU A 26 -47.81 -2.20 -13.76
N ALA A 27 -47.61 -1.04 -13.15
CA ALA A 27 -46.35 -0.67 -12.54
C ALA A 27 -46.13 -1.58 -11.31
N SER A 28 -45.56 -2.77 -11.53
CA SER A 28 -44.91 -3.52 -10.46
C SER A 28 -43.61 -2.80 -10.15
N THR A 29 -43.63 -1.92 -9.15
CA THR A 29 -42.43 -1.46 -8.47
C THR A 29 -41.77 -2.66 -7.82
N VAL A 30 -40.81 -3.25 -8.52
CA VAL A 30 -39.82 -4.13 -7.91
C VAL A 30 -38.96 -3.22 -7.02
N THR A 31 -39.32 -3.12 -5.75
CA THR A 31 -38.48 -2.57 -4.70
C THR A 31 -37.38 -3.59 -4.38
N VAL A 32 -36.45 -3.78 -5.31
CA VAL A 32 -35.16 -4.43 -5.06
C VAL A 32 -34.10 -3.37 -5.36
N GLY A 33 -33.73 -2.56 -4.36
CA GLY A 33 -32.77 -1.50 -4.65
C GLY A 33 -32.44 -0.49 -3.56
N ILE A 34 -32.60 -0.78 -2.25
CA ILE A 34 -32.15 0.16 -1.20
C ILE A 34 -31.40 -0.54 -0.03
N SER A 35 -31.49 -1.86 0.17
CA SER A 35 -30.90 -2.49 1.38
C SER A 35 -29.51 -3.10 1.22
N ALA A 36 -28.97 -3.24 0.01
CA ALA A 36 -27.64 -3.85 -0.21
C ALA A 36 -26.51 -2.80 -0.24
N GLU A 37 -26.75 -1.61 -0.80
CA GLU A 37 -25.74 -0.53 -0.86
C GLU A 37 -25.61 0.23 0.46
N ALA A 38 -26.71 0.40 1.21
CA ALA A 38 -26.74 1.18 2.45
C ALA A 38 -25.93 0.55 3.61
N ASN A 39 -25.38 -0.65 3.43
CA ASN A 39 -24.67 -1.37 4.50
C ASN A 39 -23.23 -1.74 4.14
N THR A 40 -22.72 -1.33 2.96
CA THR A 40 -21.39 -1.73 2.49
C THR A 40 -20.29 -1.25 3.42
N ILE A 41 -20.29 0.05 3.80
CA ILE A 41 -19.29 0.61 4.71
C ILE A 41 -19.39 -0.02 6.09
N LYS A 42 -20.60 -0.14 6.63
CA LYS A 42 -20.82 -0.76 7.94
C LYS A 42 -20.28 -2.19 7.98
N LEU A 43 -20.54 -3.02 6.97
CA LEU A 43 -20.01 -4.38 6.90
C LEU A 43 -18.47 -4.41 6.88
N ILE A 44 -17.84 -3.47 6.16
CA ILE A 44 -16.38 -3.35 6.12
C ILE A 44 -15.82 -2.98 7.50
N LEU A 45 -16.45 -2.03 8.20
CA LEU A 45 -16.01 -1.58 9.53
C LEU A 45 -16.31 -2.63 10.61
N ASP A 46 -17.46 -3.31 10.55
CA ASP A 46 -17.84 -4.40 11.45
C ASP A 46 -16.83 -5.56 11.38
N ARG A 47 -16.27 -5.84 10.19
CA ARG A 47 -15.20 -6.83 10.03
C ARG A 47 -13.95 -6.47 10.83
N VAL A 48 -13.64 -5.18 10.94
CA VAL A 48 -12.51 -4.68 11.73
C VAL A 48 -12.87 -4.66 13.22
N SER A 49 -14.05 -4.16 13.58
CA SER A 49 -14.44 -4.03 14.98
C SER A 49 -14.54 -5.36 15.72
N ASN A 50 -14.94 -6.43 15.00
CA ASN A 50 -15.12 -7.77 15.55
C ASN A 50 -13.86 -8.64 15.51
N HIS A 51 -12.75 -8.13 14.97
CA HIS A 51 -11.49 -8.87 14.94
C HIS A 51 -10.64 -8.56 16.17
N ASP A 52 -10.05 -9.61 16.75
CA ASP A 52 -9.11 -9.48 17.86
C ASP A 52 -7.70 -9.24 17.32
N PHE A 53 -7.27 -7.97 17.38
CA PHE A 53 -5.96 -7.52 16.94
C PHE A 53 -4.91 -7.53 18.06
N GLU A 54 -5.30 -7.81 19.30
CA GLU A 54 -4.47 -7.63 20.50
C GLU A 54 -3.81 -8.95 20.96
N LYS A 55 -3.75 -9.96 20.07
CA LYS A 55 -2.98 -11.19 20.29
C LYS A 55 -1.48 -10.88 20.29
N ASN A 56 -1.01 -10.40 21.43
CA ASN A 56 0.33 -9.90 21.62
C ASN A 56 1.31 -11.07 21.81
N SER A 57 2.31 -11.19 20.93
CA SER A 57 3.38 -12.20 21.03
C SER A 57 4.49 -11.83 22.02
N GLY A 58 4.37 -10.71 22.74
CA GLY A 58 5.18 -10.40 23.91
C GLY A 58 6.63 -9.95 23.65
N TYR A 59 7.05 -9.69 22.40
CA TYR A 59 8.45 -9.35 22.11
C TYR A 59 8.65 -8.28 21.02
N ASP A 60 9.82 -7.63 21.08
CA ASP A 60 10.30 -6.47 20.31
C ASP A 60 9.90 -6.43 18.82
N GLY A 61 8.67 -6.02 18.57
CA GLY A 61 8.36 -5.32 17.35
C GLY A 61 8.05 -6.12 16.09
N VAL A 62 7.84 -7.42 16.11
CA VAL A 62 7.33 -8.08 14.89
C VAL A 62 6.37 -9.20 15.28
N PRO A 63 5.13 -9.24 14.72
CA PRO A 63 4.15 -10.22 15.12
C PRO A 63 4.57 -11.59 14.60
N ASP A 64 4.00 -12.63 15.21
CA ASP A 64 4.12 -14.00 14.74
C ASP A 64 3.88 -14.06 13.22
N THR A 65 4.76 -14.75 12.50
CA THR A 65 4.64 -15.01 11.06
C THR A 65 3.33 -15.71 10.66
N GLY A 66 2.68 -16.38 11.61
CA GLY A 66 1.36 -16.99 11.45
C GLY A 66 0.19 -16.02 11.62
N ASP A 67 0.40 -14.82 12.16
CA ASP A 67 -0.67 -13.85 12.37
C ASP A 67 -1.15 -13.27 11.04
N LYS A 68 -2.42 -13.50 10.73
CA LYS A 68 -3.09 -12.98 9.52
C LYS A 68 -3.99 -11.80 9.81
N ALA A 69 -3.95 -11.22 11.01
CA ALA A 69 -4.75 -10.06 11.38
C ALA A 69 -4.47 -8.85 10.48
N TRP A 70 -3.23 -8.70 9.99
CA TRP A 70 -2.89 -7.66 9.00
C TRP A 70 -3.77 -7.72 7.74
N ARG A 71 -4.19 -8.93 7.30
CA ARG A 71 -5.08 -9.11 6.15
C ARG A 71 -6.45 -8.46 6.40
N VAL A 72 -6.94 -8.47 7.63
CA VAL A 72 -8.24 -7.86 7.95
C VAL A 72 -8.20 -6.34 7.75
N ARG A 73 -7.13 -5.68 8.21
CA ARG A 73 -6.97 -4.23 8.10
C ARG A 73 -6.73 -3.80 6.66
N ILE A 74 -5.79 -4.45 5.96
CA ILE A 74 -5.46 -4.10 4.57
C ILE A 74 -6.66 -4.27 3.64
N LEU A 75 -7.44 -5.34 3.82
CA LEU A 75 -8.64 -5.57 3.01
C LEU A 75 -9.75 -4.59 3.37
N ALA A 76 -9.86 -4.16 4.63
CA ALA A 76 -10.80 -3.10 5.01
C ALA A 76 -10.44 -1.76 4.35
N ILE A 77 -9.17 -1.36 4.38
CA ILE A 77 -8.73 -0.13 3.72
C ILE A 77 -8.98 -0.22 2.21
N ARG A 78 -8.59 -1.32 1.56
CA ARG A 78 -8.89 -1.58 0.15
C ARG A 78 -10.38 -1.44 -0.16
N ASP A 79 -11.23 -2.10 0.62
CA ASP A 79 -12.67 -2.13 0.37
C ASP A 79 -13.30 -0.73 0.58
N LEU A 80 -12.85 0.03 1.58
CA LEU A 80 -13.25 1.44 1.77
C LEU A 80 -12.80 2.31 0.58
N VAL A 81 -11.56 2.14 0.12
CA VAL A 81 -11.02 2.87 -1.04
C VAL A 81 -11.80 2.52 -2.32
N ARG A 82 -12.20 1.27 -2.50
CA ARG A 82 -13.04 0.82 -3.62
C ARG A 82 -14.47 1.36 -3.53
N ALA A 83 -15.02 1.50 -2.32
CA ALA A 83 -16.33 2.13 -2.10
C ALA A 83 -16.32 3.61 -2.52
N GLY A 84 -15.17 4.28 -2.34
CA GLY A 84 -14.91 5.59 -2.93
C GLY A 84 -15.59 6.77 -2.24
N GLU A 85 -15.47 7.95 -2.86
CA GLU A 85 -15.85 9.24 -2.26
C GLU A 85 -17.36 9.39 -1.99
N ALA A 86 -18.21 8.61 -2.65
CA ALA A 86 -19.66 8.60 -2.41
C ALA A 86 -20.02 8.25 -0.95
N HIS A 87 -19.11 7.57 -0.26
CA HIS A 87 -19.26 7.14 1.13
C HIS A 87 -18.42 7.95 2.13
N ALA A 88 -18.00 9.15 1.73
CA ALA A 88 -17.18 10.02 2.59
C ALA A 88 -17.84 10.31 3.94
N GLY A 89 -19.16 10.50 3.96
CA GLY A 89 -19.91 10.75 5.18
C GLY A 89 -19.80 9.63 6.21
N GLU A 90 -19.95 8.36 5.79
CA GLU A 90 -19.81 7.22 6.70
C GLU A 90 -18.35 7.04 7.16
N MET A 91 -17.37 7.28 6.28
CA MET A 91 -15.96 7.20 6.66
C MET A 91 -15.57 8.29 7.68
N VAL A 92 -16.07 9.51 7.52
CA VAL A 92 -15.86 10.60 8.49
C VAL A 92 -16.54 10.29 9.83
N ALA A 93 -17.73 9.69 9.80
CA ALA A 93 -18.41 9.25 11.04
C ALA A 93 -17.60 8.17 11.77
N ALA A 94 -16.98 7.24 11.04
CA ALA A 94 -16.14 6.17 11.60
C ALA A 94 -14.87 6.68 12.33
N LEU A 95 -14.44 7.92 12.08
CA LEU A 95 -13.38 8.57 12.86
C LEU A 95 -13.76 8.77 14.34
N GLY A 96 -15.05 8.70 14.69
CA GLY A 96 -15.53 8.76 16.07
C GLY A 96 -15.77 7.41 16.74
N ASP A 97 -15.42 6.29 16.09
CA ASP A 97 -15.70 4.95 16.61
C ASP A 97 -14.94 4.65 17.91
N SER A 98 -15.54 3.86 18.80
CA SER A 98 -14.90 3.40 20.03
C SER A 98 -13.65 2.53 19.79
N ASN A 99 -13.64 1.77 18.69
CA ASN A 99 -12.56 0.87 18.32
C ASN A 99 -11.44 1.63 17.57
N ARG A 100 -10.24 1.61 18.15
CA ARG A 100 -9.02 2.23 17.60
C ARG A 100 -8.70 1.80 16.16
N HIS A 101 -8.94 0.53 15.81
CA HIS A 101 -8.62 0.00 14.48
C HIS A 101 -9.63 0.50 13.44
N VAL A 102 -10.90 0.68 13.82
CA VAL A 102 -11.92 1.30 12.96
C VAL A 102 -11.53 2.74 12.65
N ARG A 103 -11.21 3.55 13.66
CA ARG A 103 -10.74 4.93 13.46
C ARG A 103 -9.50 4.96 12.56
N HIS A 104 -8.57 4.05 12.79
CA HIS A 104 -7.36 3.94 11.99
C HIS A 104 -7.63 3.64 10.51
N VAL A 105 -8.34 2.54 10.19
CA VAL A 105 -8.59 2.16 8.77
C VAL A 105 -9.39 3.23 8.03
N ALA A 106 -10.33 3.89 8.72
CA ALA A 106 -11.08 5.02 8.17
C ALA A 106 -10.15 6.20 7.88
N THR A 107 -9.23 6.52 8.79
CA THR A 107 -8.24 7.59 8.62
C THR A 107 -7.31 7.32 7.42
N VAL A 108 -6.85 6.08 7.22
CA VAL A 108 -6.06 5.71 6.02
C VAL A 108 -6.89 5.90 4.76
N ALA A 109 -8.11 5.35 4.71
CA ALA A 109 -8.96 5.45 3.53
C ALA A 109 -9.26 6.91 3.15
N ILE A 110 -9.56 7.76 4.14
CA ILE A 110 -9.74 9.21 3.97
C ILE A 110 -8.52 9.88 3.36
N GLY A 111 -7.31 9.55 3.84
CA GLY A 111 -6.06 10.08 3.31
C GLY A 111 -5.82 9.67 1.86
N VAL A 112 -6.04 8.40 1.54
CA VAL A 112 -5.89 7.83 0.19
C VAL A 112 -6.90 8.42 -0.80
N LEU A 113 -8.17 8.54 -0.38
CA LEU A 113 -9.26 9.13 -1.17
C LEU A 113 -9.19 10.66 -1.23
N GLN A 114 -8.31 11.29 -0.44
CA GLN A 114 -8.12 12.74 -0.37
C GLN A 114 -9.40 13.52 0.03
N LEU A 115 -10.18 12.98 0.97
CA LEU A 115 -11.44 13.57 1.44
C LEU A 115 -11.16 14.82 2.30
N LYS A 116 -11.16 16.00 1.66
CA LYS A 116 -10.78 17.28 2.29
C LYS A 116 -11.73 17.70 3.41
N GLU A 117 -12.99 17.32 3.34
CA GLU A 117 -14.04 17.58 4.32
C GLU A 117 -13.76 16.91 5.68
N ALA A 118 -12.94 15.86 5.72
CA ALA A 118 -12.55 15.20 6.97
C ALA A 118 -11.57 16.04 7.82
N GLY A 119 -10.97 17.10 7.24
CA GLY A 119 -9.92 17.91 7.85
C GLY A 119 -10.18 18.35 9.30
N PRO A 120 -11.36 18.91 9.65
CA PRO A 120 -11.69 19.25 11.03
C PRO A 120 -11.62 18.07 11.99
N LYS A 121 -12.20 16.92 11.63
CA LYS A 121 -12.21 15.73 12.48
C LYS A 121 -10.82 15.10 12.60
N LEU A 122 -10.02 15.14 11.55
CA LEU A 122 -8.62 14.69 11.60
C LEU A 122 -7.76 15.58 12.52
N MET A 123 -8.00 16.89 12.57
CA MET A 123 -7.34 17.75 13.56
C MET A 123 -7.73 17.40 15.00
N GLU A 124 -9.01 17.09 15.24
CA GLU A 124 -9.48 16.61 16.54
C GLU A 124 -8.77 15.32 16.95
N LEU A 125 -8.68 14.34 16.03
CA LEU A 125 -7.96 13.09 16.30
C LEU A 125 -6.47 13.32 16.59
N LEU A 126 -5.80 14.17 15.82
CA LEU A 126 -4.39 14.51 16.06
C LEU A 126 -4.15 15.07 17.47
N ALA A 127 -5.08 15.90 17.95
CA ALA A 127 -4.99 16.58 19.23
C ALA A 127 -5.38 15.68 20.41
N GLU A 128 -6.51 14.98 20.30
CA GLU A 128 -7.23 14.43 21.45
C GLU A 128 -7.39 12.90 21.45
N ASP A 129 -7.06 12.18 20.38
CA ASP A 129 -7.23 10.72 20.36
C ASP A 129 -6.29 10.06 21.38
N ASN A 130 -6.80 9.11 22.15
CA ASN A 130 -6.01 8.41 23.16
C ASN A 130 -4.97 7.44 22.55
N ASP A 131 -5.16 7.05 21.29
CA ASP A 131 -4.28 6.11 20.60
C ASP A 131 -3.21 6.83 19.75
N PRO A 132 -1.91 6.64 20.03
CA PRO A 132 -0.85 7.32 19.30
C PRO A 132 -0.75 6.92 17.82
N VAL A 133 -1.19 5.71 17.44
CA VAL A 133 -1.22 5.27 16.04
C VAL A 133 -2.25 6.09 15.28
N VAL A 134 -3.45 6.23 15.85
CA VAL A 134 -4.54 7.00 15.26
C VAL A 134 -4.13 8.47 15.13
N ARG A 135 -3.51 9.07 16.15
CA ARG A 135 -2.97 10.43 16.09
C ARG A 135 -1.94 10.59 14.96
N GLY A 136 -0.99 9.67 14.87
CA GLY A 136 0.04 9.68 13.83
C GLY A 136 -0.56 9.52 12.43
N GLN A 137 -1.54 8.64 12.28
CA GLN A 137 -2.25 8.43 11.02
C GLN A 137 -3.10 9.65 10.63
N ALA A 138 -3.71 10.34 11.60
CA ALA A 138 -4.43 11.58 11.37
C ALA A 138 -3.49 12.68 10.85
N ALA A 139 -2.29 12.81 11.43
CA ALA A 139 -1.27 13.72 10.91
C ALA A 139 -0.93 13.42 9.43
N GLN A 140 -0.67 12.16 9.10
CA GLN A 140 -0.37 11.74 7.73
C GLN A 140 -1.53 12.06 6.78
N ALA A 141 -2.77 11.71 7.16
CA ALA A 141 -3.97 11.99 6.38
C ALA A 141 -4.14 13.49 6.11
N LEU A 142 -3.92 14.36 7.11
CA LEU A 142 -3.96 15.82 6.95
C LEU A 142 -2.99 16.31 5.87
N GLY A 143 -1.79 15.73 5.81
CA GLY A 143 -0.82 15.99 4.74
C GLY A 143 -1.26 15.46 3.37
N GLN A 144 -1.81 14.24 3.33
CA GLN A 144 -2.27 13.59 2.10
C GLN A 144 -3.47 14.29 1.44
N ILE A 145 -4.42 14.77 2.24
CA ILE A 145 -5.59 15.52 1.76
C ILE A 145 -5.27 16.99 1.45
N GLY A 146 -4.07 17.47 1.78
CA GLY A 146 -3.67 18.87 1.53
C GLY A 146 -4.34 19.89 2.47
N TYR A 147 -4.69 19.51 3.71
CA TYR A 147 -5.43 20.39 4.61
C TYR A 147 -4.54 21.45 5.28
N ARG A 148 -4.25 22.52 4.54
CA ARG A 148 -3.32 23.60 4.95
C ARG A 148 -3.64 24.25 6.31
N LYS A 149 -4.91 24.24 6.75
CA LYS A 149 -5.31 24.77 8.08
C LYS A 149 -4.66 23.99 9.24
N ALA A 150 -4.26 22.74 9.02
CA ALA A 150 -3.57 21.94 10.04
C ALA A 150 -2.08 22.26 10.18
N LEU A 151 -1.48 23.10 9.32
CA LEU A 151 -0.03 23.31 9.29
C LEU A 151 0.54 23.67 10.67
N LYS A 152 -0.06 24.67 11.34
CA LYS A 152 0.36 25.10 12.67
C LYS A 152 0.22 23.96 13.69
N ALA A 153 -0.90 23.26 13.69
CA ALA A 153 -1.14 22.16 14.62
C ALA A 153 -0.13 21.01 14.45
N LEU A 154 0.22 20.68 13.20
CA LEU A 154 1.24 19.67 12.87
C LEU A 154 2.63 20.07 13.37
N GLU A 155 3.01 21.35 13.26
CA GLU A 155 4.30 21.87 13.73
C GLU A 155 4.40 21.94 15.26
N GLU A 156 3.27 22.06 15.95
CA GLU A 156 3.19 22.20 17.40
C GLU A 156 3.03 20.85 18.15
N VAL A 157 2.98 19.71 17.45
CA VAL A 157 2.94 18.38 18.08
C VAL A 157 4.22 18.15 18.89
N LYS A 158 4.06 17.89 20.20
CA LYS A 158 5.17 17.67 21.15
C LYS A 158 5.16 16.34 21.87
N VAL A 159 4.11 15.53 21.70
CA VAL A 159 3.90 14.28 22.45
C VAL A 159 3.80 13.09 21.50
N GLY A 160 4.58 12.05 21.78
CA GLY A 160 4.66 10.81 21.01
C GLY A 160 5.66 10.91 19.86
N ARG A 161 6.79 10.19 19.96
CA ARG A 161 7.90 10.26 18.98
C ARG A 161 7.42 10.07 17.54
N ASN A 162 6.60 9.05 17.30
CA ASN A 162 6.13 8.70 15.95
C ASN A 162 5.06 9.68 15.45
N VAL A 163 4.21 10.18 16.36
CA VAL A 163 3.24 11.24 16.03
C VAL A 163 3.97 12.51 15.61
N ILE A 164 5.01 12.92 16.35
CA ILE A 164 5.86 14.07 16.00
C ILE A 164 6.50 13.87 14.63
N HIS A 165 7.06 12.68 14.37
CA HIS A 165 7.70 12.35 13.10
C HIS A 165 6.71 12.46 11.92
N ARG A 166 5.55 11.81 12.02
CA ARG A 166 4.49 11.87 11.00
C ARG A 166 3.94 13.29 10.82
N ALA A 167 3.79 14.05 11.89
CA ALA A 167 3.36 15.44 11.83
C ALA A 167 4.37 16.34 11.10
N LYS A 168 5.68 16.13 11.32
CA LYS A 168 6.74 16.83 10.58
C LYS A 168 6.71 16.50 9.09
N LEU A 169 6.58 15.21 8.73
CA LEU A 169 6.47 14.79 7.32
C LEU A 169 5.22 15.36 6.66
N ALA A 170 4.07 15.33 7.35
CA ALA A 170 2.83 15.94 6.85
C ALA A 170 2.97 17.45 6.67
N ALA A 171 3.56 18.17 7.62
CA ALA A 171 3.82 19.60 7.51
C ALA A 171 4.77 19.92 6.34
N LEU A 172 5.82 19.11 6.15
CA LEU A 172 6.72 19.23 5.02
C LEU A 172 5.98 19.05 3.70
N ARG A 173 5.16 18.00 3.59
CA ARG A 173 4.32 17.74 2.42
C ARG A 173 3.40 18.92 2.10
N LEU A 174 2.73 19.50 3.10
CA LEU A 174 1.85 20.66 2.91
C LEU A 174 2.61 21.90 2.39
N LYS A 175 3.89 22.03 2.72
CA LYS A 175 4.75 23.12 2.26
C LYS A 175 5.27 22.88 0.84
N THR A 176 5.58 21.63 0.47
CA THR A 176 6.35 21.32 -0.74
C THR A 176 5.56 20.67 -1.88
N ALA A 177 4.52 19.87 -1.58
CA ALA A 177 3.98 18.92 -2.55
C ALA A 177 2.84 19.47 -3.46
N GLY A 178 2.38 20.71 -3.25
CA GLY A 178 1.19 21.24 -3.92
C GLY A 178 -0.06 20.37 -3.72
N ASP A 179 -1.16 20.71 -4.39
CA ASP A 179 -2.43 19.94 -4.36
C ASP A 179 -2.40 18.77 -5.37
N SER A 180 -1.31 17.99 -5.41
CA SER A 180 -1.21 16.87 -6.36
C SER A 180 -2.05 15.66 -5.90
N LYS A 181 -2.91 15.15 -6.79
CA LYS A 181 -3.68 13.93 -6.53
C LYS A 181 -2.75 12.74 -6.42
N ASN A 182 -2.85 11.95 -5.35
CA ASN A 182 -2.04 10.75 -5.16
C ASN A 182 -2.64 9.54 -5.91
N THR A 183 -2.74 9.65 -7.24
CA THR A 183 -3.37 8.62 -8.09
C THR A 183 -2.64 7.28 -8.02
N VAL A 184 -1.32 7.28 -7.85
CA VAL A 184 -0.53 6.05 -7.74
C VAL A 184 -0.92 5.26 -6.48
N LEU A 185 -0.99 5.93 -5.32
CA LEU A 185 -1.40 5.28 -4.07
C LEU A 185 -2.86 4.79 -4.15
N LEU A 186 -3.75 5.59 -4.73
CA LEU A 186 -5.15 5.23 -4.91
C LEU A 186 -5.32 3.96 -5.75
N GLU A 187 -4.67 3.90 -6.91
CA GLU A 187 -4.77 2.75 -7.81
C GLU A 187 -4.07 1.51 -7.23
N ALA A 188 -2.99 1.68 -6.45
CA ALA A 188 -2.37 0.57 -5.72
C ALA A 188 -3.35 -0.07 -4.72
N TRP A 189 -4.05 0.74 -3.92
CA TRP A 189 -5.08 0.24 -3.00
C TRP A 189 -6.24 -0.43 -3.74
N LYS A 190 -6.76 0.18 -4.83
CA LYS A 190 -7.84 -0.42 -5.63
C LYS A 190 -7.43 -1.74 -6.27
N GLY A 191 -6.21 -1.84 -6.75
CA GLY A 191 -5.68 -2.99 -7.48
C GLY A 191 -5.29 -4.17 -6.59
N LEU A 192 -5.29 -3.99 -5.26
CA LEU A 192 -4.90 -5.04 -4.33
C LEU A 192 -5.82 -6.27 -4.42
N ASP A 193 -5.23 -7.43 -4.70
CA ASP A 193 -5.94 -8.70 -4.81
C ASP A 193 -5.48 -9.66 -3.70
N GLU A 194 -6.40 -10.08 -2.85
CA GLU A 194 -6.09 -10.99 -1.73
C GLU A 194 -5.65 -12.38 -2.19
N LYS A 195 -5.97 -12.76 -3.43
CA LYS A 195 -5.62 -14.06 -4.02
C LYS A 195 -4.14 -14.16 -4.37
N THR A 196 -3.45 -13.03 -4.50
CA THR A 196 -2.01 -13.00 -4.81
C THR A 196 -1.14 -13.03 -3.55
N PHE A 197 -1.75 -12.89 -2.36
CA PHE A 197 -0.99 -12.82 -1.12
C PHE A 197 -0.25 -14.12 -0.82
N GLU A 198 1.04 -14.00 -0.51
CA GLU A 198 1.91 -15.10 -0.07
C GLU A 198 2.01 -16.25 -1.09
N THR A 199 1.87 -15.97 -2.39
CA THR A 199 1.93 -17.02 -3.44
C THR A 199 3.34 -17.24 -4.02
N MET A 200 4.35 -16.50 -3.54
CA MET A 200 5.74 -16.68 -3.96
C MET A 200 6.35 -17.94 -3.34
N GLU A 201 7.08 -18.72 -4.15
CA GLU A 201 7.69 -19.98 -3.73
C GLU A 201 9.18 -20.06 -4.13
N VAL A 202 10.03 -20.48 -3.19
CA VAL A 202 11.43 -20.79 -3.48
C VAL A 202 11.51 -21.97 -4.46
N GLY A 203 12.37 -21.83 -5.46
CA GLY A 203 12.54 -22.80 -6.56
C GLY A 203 11.58 -22.61 -7.73
N LYS A 204 10.63 -21.67 -7.63
CA LYS A 204 9.73 -21.29 -8.73
C LYS A 204 10.12 -19.95 -9.35
N GLY A 205 9.46 -19.59 -10.45
CA GLY A 205 9.60 -18.26 -11.04
C GLY A 205 9.12 -17.19 -10.06
N ALA A 206 9.89 -16.11 -9.91
CA ALA A 206 9.47 -14.98 -9.11
C ALA A 206 8.23 -14.32 -9.71
N PRO A 207 7.22 -13.94 -8.90
CA PRO A 207 6.11 -13.11 -9.36
C PRO A 207 6.61 -11.83 -10.03
N ASP A 208 6.06 -11.46 -11.18
CA ASP A 208 6.49 -10.22 -11.84
C ASP A 208 5.88 -8.98 -11.16
N PHE A 209 6.57 -7.85 -11.26
CA PHE A 209 6.06 -6.57 -10.79
C PHE A 209 6.64 -5.42 -11.61
N THR A 210 5.93 -4.29 -11.60
CA THR A 210 6.47 -3.00 -12.05
C THR A 210 6.30 -1.98 -10.92
N LEU A 211 7.40 -1.49 -10.37
CA LEU A 211 7.41 -0.44 -9.36
C LEU A 211 8.20 0.77 -9.84
N LYS A 212 7.85 1.96 -9.35
CA LYS A 212 8.65 3.16 -9.55
C LYS A 212 9.65 3.30 -8.43
N ASP A 213 10.84 3.78 -8.75
CA ASP A 213 11.78 4.26 -7.74
C ASP A 213 11.44 5.68 -7.25
N THR A 214 12.17 6.15 -6.23
CA THR A 214 12.02 7.49 -5.65
C THR A 214 12.28 8.64 -6.63
N LYS A 215 12.92 8.36 -7.77
CA LYS A 215 13.16 9.29 -8.89
C LYS A 215 12.09 9.18 -9.99
N GLY A 216 11.12 8.29 -9.82
CA GLY A 216 9.97 8.10 -10.72
C GLY A 216 10.23 7.14 -11.89
N LYS A 217 11.42 6.54 -11.99
CA LYS A 217 11.73 5.56 -13.03
C LYS A 217 11.04 4.24 -12.72
N ALA A 218 10.35 3.68 -13.71
CA ALA A 218 9.71 2.37 -13.59
C ALA A 218 10.75 1.25 -13.79
N TRP A 219 10.61 0.20 -12.98
CA TRP A 219 11.42 -1.00 -13.02
C TRP A 219 10.51 -2.23 -13.06
N THR A 220 10.66 -3.04 -14.10
CA THR A 220 9.93 -4.31 -14.26
C THR A 220 10.88 -5.47 -14.00
N LEU A 221 10.51 -6.39 -13.11
CA LEU A 221 11.39 -7.50 -12.72
C LEU A 221 11.73 -8.41 -13.92
N SER A 222 10.74 -8.75 -14.74
CA SER A 222 10.94 -9.61 -15.91
C SER A 222 11.92 -9.05 -16.95
N GLU A 223 12.13 -7.73 -17.00
CA GLU A 223 13.12 -7.10 -17.89
C GLU A 223 14.57 -7.40 -17.49
N LEU A 224 14.81 -7.84 -16.26
CA LEU A 224 16.13 -8.21 -15.74
C LEU A 224 16.46 -9.69 -15.94
N LYS A 225 15.45 -10.50 -16.28
CA LYS A 225 15.62 -11.93 -16.56
C LYS A 225 16.60 -12.13 -17.72
N GLY A 226 17.52 -13.06 -17.55
CA GLY A 226 18.62 -13.36 -18.46
C GLY A 226 19.79 -12.38 -18.37
N LYS A 227 19.65 -11.25 -17.68
CA LYS A 227 20.68 -10.22 -17.56
C LYS A 227 21.41 -10.31 -16.24
N LYS A 228 20.70 -10.18 -15.11
CA LYS A 228 21.30 -10.04 -13.78
C LYS A 228 20.66 -10.98 -12.76
N THR A 229 21.42 -11.35 -11.74
CA THR A 229 20.85 -11.85 -10.48
C THR A 229 20.21 -10.66 -9.77
N VAL A 230 19.02 -10.83 -9.20
CA VAL A 230 18.29 -9.75 -8.52
C VAL A 230 18.23 -10.02 -7.02
N VAL A 231 18.52 -9.00 -6.22
CA VAL A 231 18.33 -9.01 -4.77
C VAL A 231 17.27 -7.96 -4.43
N LEU A 232 16.20 -8.38 -3.77
CA LEU A 232 15.17 -7.51 -3.24
C LEU A 232 15.34 -7.44 -1.73
N ILE A 233 15.46 -6.23 -1.19
CA ILE A 233 15.64 -5.97 0.24
C ILE A 233 14.49 -5.07 0.69
N TRP A 234 13.59 -5.62 1.47
CA TRP A 234 12.50 -4.86 2.08
C TRP A 234 13.03 -4.14 3.32
N ILE A 235 13.08 -2.82 3.21
CA ILE A 235 13.54 -1.90 4.25
C ILE A 235 12.44 -1.68 5.25
N PHE A 236 12.80 -1.68 6.53
CA PHE A 236 11.81 -1.70 7.61
C PHE A 236 11.14 -0.34 7.82
N ALA A 237 11.93 0.71 8.03
CA ALA A 237 11.44 2.06 8.25
C ALA A 237 12.55 3.11 8.06
N ASP A 238 12.18 4.38 7.93
CA ASP A 238 13.08 5.55 7.84
C ASP A 238 13.99 5.72 9.06
N TRP A 239 13.52 5.34 10.24
CA TRP A 239 14.28 5.43 11.49
C TRP A 239 15.07 4.16 11.83
N CYS A 240 15.03 3.11 10.99
CA CYS A 240 15.59 1.80 11.33
C CYS A 240 17.14 1.80 11.26
N PRO A 241 17.86 1.55 12.37
CA PRO A 241 19.32 1.57 12.38
C PRO A 241 19.94 0.42 11.58
N VAL A 242 19.27 -0.74 11.51
CA VAL A 242 19.73 -1.87 10.69
C VAL A 242 19.67 -1.50 9.21
N CYS A 243 18.61 -0.82 8.78
CA CYS A 243 18.47 -0.39 7.40
C CYS A 243 19.47 0.69 7.00
N GLN A 244 19.80 1.61 7.91
CA GLN A 244 20.88 2.57 7.70
C GLN A 244 22.23 1.87 7.52
N HIS A 245 22.50 0.81 8.29
CA HIS A 245 23.70 -0.01 8.12
C HIS A 245 23.69 -0.77 6.78
N GLU A 246 22.56 -1.34 6.37
CA GLU A 246 22.43 -1.98 5.04
C GLU A 246 22.72 -0.99 3.90
N PHE A 247 22.28 0.26 4.02
CA PHE A 247 22.57 1.31 3.02
C PHE A 247 24.07 1.64 2.99
N HIS A 248 24.71 1.73 4.15
CA HIS A 248 26.15 1.94 4.24
C HIS A 248 26.92 0.79 3.57
N ASP A 249 26.60 -0.46 3.92
CA ASP A 249 27.26 -1.64 3.33
C ASP A 249 27.05 -1.71 1.80
N LEU A 250 25.84 -1.43 1.33
CA LEU A 250 25.57 -1.39 -0.12
C LEU A 250 26.41 -0.33 -0.82
N THR A 251 26.60 0.83 -0.20
CA THR A 251 27.44 1.91 -0.74
C THR A 251 28.90 1.47 -0.85
N GLU A 252 29.47 0.90 0.22
CA GLU A 252 30.87 0.43 0.25
C GLU A 252 31.12 -0.75 -0.71
N MET A 253 30.09 -1.57 -0.97
CA MET A 253 30.21 -2.80 -1.75
C MET A 253 29.80 -2.68 -3.22
N GLU A 254 29.57 -1.48 -3.74
CA GLU A 254 29.10 -1.23 -5.12
C GLU A 254 29.87 -2.06 -6.17
N GLY A 255 31.21 -1.97 -6.14
CA GLY A 255 32.07 -2.68 -7.10
C GLY A 255 31.88 -4.20 -7.03
N GLN A 256 31.75 -4.75 -5.83
CA GLN A 256 31.62 -6.21 -5.64
C GLN A 256 30.28 -6.75 -6.15
N PHE A 257 29.19 -5.98 -6.00
CA PHE A 257 27.89 -6.34 -6.56
C PHE A 257 27.86 -6.21 -8.08
N LYS A 258 28.51 -5.17 -8.64
CA LYS A 258 28.67 -5.00 -10.09
C LYS A 258 29.49 -6.14 -10.71
N ASP A 259 30.61 -6.52 -10.11
CA ASP A 259 31.47 -7.63 -10.57
C ASP A 259 30.75 -8.98 -10.51
N ALA A 260 29.85 -9.17 -9.54
CA ALA A 260 29.00 -10.35 -9.43
C ALA A 260 27.77 -10.32 -10.37
N ASP A 261 27.60 -9.26 -11.16
CA ASP A 261 26.46 -9.02 -12.06
C ASP A 261 25.10 -9.12 -11.34
N VAL A 262 25.03 -8.45 -10.19
CA VAL A 262 23.85 -8.39 -9.33
C VAL A 262 23.18 -7.02 -9.44
N GLN A 263 21.86 -7.02 -9.57
CA GLN A 263 21.01 -5.84 -9.40
C GLN A 263 20.40 -5.89 -8.00
N VAL A 264 20.69 -4.89 -7.18
CA VAL A 264 20.02 -4.70 -5.88
C VAL A 264 18.84 -3.76 -6.05
N PHE A 265 17.75 -4.06 -5.36
CA PHE A 265 16.66 -3.14 -5.09
C PHE A 265 16.41 -3.09 -3.59
N THR A 266 16.26 -1.89 -3.07
CA THR A 266 15.63 -1.69 -1.77
C THR A 266 14.16 -1.33 -2.00
N ILE A 267 13.26 -1.79 -1.14
CA ILE A 267 11.80 -1.65 -1.32
C ILE A 267 11.18 -1.25 0.01
N GLU A 268 10.22 -0.33 -0.02
CA GLU A 268 9.49 0.08 1.18
C GLU A 268 8.02 0.42 0.85
N CYS A 269 7.11 0.28 1.83
CA CYS A 269 5.65 0.29 1.59
C CYS A 269 4.92 1.64 1.77
N HIS A 270 5.63 2.70 2.15
CA HIS A 270 5.05 4.03 2.31
C HIS A 270 4.85 4.73 0.95
N ASP A 271 4.26 5.93 0.99
CA ASP A 271 4.13 6.75 -0.21
C ASP A 271 5.45 7.44 -0.60
N LEU A 272 5.52 7.87 -1.86
CA LEU A 272 6.71 8.47 -2.46
C LEU A 272 7.35 9.58 -1.61
N HIS A 273 6.53 10.40 -0.94
CA HIS A 273 7.07 11.52 -0.15
C HIS A 273 7.88 11.00 1.05
N ARG A 274 7.38 9.94 1.70
CA ARG A 274 8.09 9.29 2.80
C ARG A 274 9.29 8.48 2.28
N SER A 275 9.17 7.80 1.14
CA SER A 275 10.30 7.12 0.49
C SER A 275 11.45 8.09 0.18
N GLN A 276 11.13 9.29 -0.29
CA GLN A 276 12.12 10.34 -0.56
C GLN A 276 12.77 10.87 0.72
N ALA A 277 12.06 10.88 1.85
CA ALA A 277 12.65 11.23 3.14
C ALA A 277 13.63 10.15 3.64
N ILE A 278 13.44 8.87 3.28
CA ILE A 278 14.36 7.77 3.61
C ILE A 278 15.69 7.93 2.88
N VAL A 279 15.64 8.07 1.55
CA VAL A 279 16.86 8.11 0.72
C VAL A 279 17.52 9.49 0.67
N GLY A 280 16.82 10.53 1.11
CA GLY A 280 17.32 11.90 1.09
C GLY A 280 17.65 12.37 -0.33
N GLN A 281 18.78 13.07 -0.47
CA GLN A 281 19.31 13.54 -1.76
C GLN A 281 20.45 12.65 -2.27
N GLU A 282 20.61 11.46 -1.70
CA GLU A 282 21.74 10.58 -2.03
C GLU A 282 21.59 9.97 -3.42
N ASP A 283 22.69 9.90 -4.17
CA ASP A 283 22.73 9.24 -5.46
C ASP A 283 23.10 7.77 -5.28
N LEU A 284 22.14 6.99 -4.78
CA LEU A 284 22.30 5.54 -4.59
C LEU A 284 22.53 4.86 -5.95
N TRP A 285 23.55 4.00 -6.04
CA TRP A 285 23.83 3.22 -7.25
C TRP A 285 22.77 2.15 -7.52
N TRP A 286 21.96 1.83 -6.51
CA TRP A 286 20.82 0.93 -6.60
C TRP A 286 19.50 1.71 -6.51
N PRO A 287 18.42 1.22 -7.14
CA PRO A 287 17.11 1.86 -7.03
C PRO A 287 16.43 1.53 -5.70
N HIS A 288 15.79 2.55 -5.11
CA HIS A 288 14.87 2.41 -3.98
C HIS A 288 13.43 2.48 -4.47
N LEU A 289 12.73 1.35 -4.46
CA LEU A 289 11.39 1.16 -5.03
C LEU A 289 10.29 1.49 -4.01
N VAL A 290 9.21 2.09 -4.51
CA VAL A 290 8.04 2.50 -3.71
C VAL A 290 6.90 1.50 -3.91
N ASP A 291 6.68 0.61 -2.93
CA ASP A 291 5.61 -0.39 -2.91
C ASP A 291 4.35 0.16 -2.23
N ASN A 292 3.69 1.10 -2.89
CA ASN A 292 2.47 1.71 -2.37
C ASN A 292 1.45 0.64 -1.93
N ALA A 293 0.87 0.82 -0.74
CA ALA A 293 -0.07 -0.11 -0.11
C ALA A 293 0.51 -1.48 0.28
N GLY A 294 1.83 -1.71 0.13
CA GLY A 294 2.47 -2.99 0.44
C GLY A 294 1.98 -4.15 -0.46
N ALA A 295 1.50 -3.84 -1.66
CA ALA A 295 0.86 -4.81 -2.53
C ALA A 295 1.85 -5.86 -3.05
N ILE A 296 3.06 -5.43 -3.43
CA ILE A 296 4.12 -6.34 -3.87
C ILE A 296 4.69 -7.10 -2.68
N GLY A 297 4.89 -6.44 -1.54
CA GLY A 297 5.27 -7.10 -0.29
C GLY A 297 4.33 -8.25 0.06
N ALA A 298 3.02 -8.00 0.08
CA ALA A 298 2.02 -9.03 0.34
C ALA A 298 2.09 -10.19 -0.67
N PHE A 299 2.35 -9.93 -1.96
CA PHE A 299 2.53 -10.96 -2.99
C PHE A 299 3.77 -11.84 -2.69
N TYR A 300 4.87 -11.22 -2.29
CA TYR A 300 6.12 -11.89 -1.92
C TYR A 300 6.09 -12.50 -0.50
N GLY A 301 4.96 -12.42 0.20
CA GLY A 301 4.84 -12.86 1.59
C GLY A 301 5.65 -12.03 2.59
N VAL A 302 6.01 -10.81 2.19
CA VAL A 302 6.52 -9.76 3.07
C VAL A 302 5.32 -8.97 3.57
N ASP A 303 4.66 -9.50 4.60
CA ASP A 303 3.45 -8.91 5.14
C ASP A 303 3.69 -7.45 5.56
N PRO A 304 2.76 -6.55 5.21
CA PRO A 304 2.70 -5.26 5.83
C PRO A 304 2.28 -5.45 7.28
N MET A 305 3.15 -4.99 8.14
CA MET A 305 3.03 -5.03 9.57
C MET A 305 2.54 -3.68 10.06
N GLU A 306 1.49 -3.72 10.84
CA GLU A 306 0.90 -2.53 11.42
C GLU A 306 0.65 -2.76 12.89
N PHE A 307 0.85 -1.73 13.71
CA PHE A 307 0.64 -1.77 15.17
C PHE A 307 1.63 -2.65 15.95
N VAL A 308 2.82 -2.95 15.41
CA VAL A 308 3.77 -3.83 16.11
C VAL A 308 5.10 -3.15 16.46
N VAL A 309 5.69 -2.35 15.57
CA VAL A 309 6.78 -1.43 15.97
C VAL A 309 6.32 -0.02 15.85
N HIS A 310 6.52 0.72 16.94
CA HIS A 310 6.38 2.17 16.94
C HIS A 310 5.06 2.63 16.34
N ASP A 311 4.02 1.80 16.39
CA ASP A 311 2.69 2.18 15.95
C ASP A 311 2.66 2.57 14.46
N GLU A 312 3.48 1.94 13.62
CA GLU A 312 3.58 2.28 12.20
C GLU A 312 3.15 1.18 11.23
N TRP A 313 2.71 1.60 10.04
CA TRP A 313 2.52 0.75 8.86
C TRP A 313 3.87 0.58 8.18
N ILE A 314 4.48 -0.57 8.35
CA ILE A 314 5.80 -0.92 7.83
C ILE A 314 5.70 -2.29 7.16
N ASN A 315 6.72 -2.72 6.43
CA ASN A 315 6.79 -4.09 5.93
C ASN A 315 7.69 -4.94 6.83
N ARG A 316 7.47 -6.25 6.85
CA ARG A 316 8.41 -7.19 7.44
C ARG A 316 9.80 -6.99 6.80
N PRO A 317 10.90 -7.06 7.59
CA PRO A 317 12.22 -7.06 6.99
C PRO A 317 12.40 -8.36 6.21
N ALA A 318 12.78 -8.26 4.94
CA ALA A 318 12.92 -9.44 4.10
C ALA A 318 14.02 -9.29 3.05
N THR A 319 14.64 -10.42 2.73
CA THR A 319 15.65 -10.53 1.67
C THR A 319 15.27 -11.65 0.72
N ILE A 320 15.10 -11.32 -0.55
CA ILE A 320 14.78 -12.27 -1.62
C ILE A 320 15.91 -12.25 -2.66
N ILE A 321 16.38 -13.41 -3.08
CA ILE A 321 17.39 -13.55 -4.15
C ILE A 321 16.76 -14.33 -5.30
N ILE A 322 16.84 -13.74 -6.50
CA ILE A 322 16.29 -14.27 -7.74
C ILE A 322 17.45 -14.45 -8.73
N ASP A 323 17.62 -15.65 -9.27
CA ASP A 323 18.71 -15.93 -10.21
C ASP A 323 18.47 -15.29 -11.59
N LYS A 324 19.49 -15.35 -12.46
CA LYS A 324 19.38 -14.86 -13.85
C LYS A 324 18.27 -15.53 -14.66
N LYS A 325 17.77 -16.70 -14.27
CA LYS A 325 16.64 -17.38 -14.95
C LYS A 325 15.28 -16.88 -14.44
N GLY A 326 15.26 -15.96 -13.47
CA GLY A 326 14.05 -15.46 -12.83
C GLY A 326 13.49 -16.41 -11.78
N VAL A 327 14.29 -17.35 -11.28
CA VAL A 327 13.88 -18.32 -10.25
C VAL A 327 14.26 -17.80 -8.88
N VAL A 328 13.32 -17.81 -7.94
CA VAL A 328 13.58 -17.48 -6.53
C VAL A 328 14.50 -18.55 -5.95
N ARG A 329 15.69 -18.14 -5.52
CA ARG A 329 16.70 -19.03 -4.91
C ARG A 329 16.73 -18.94 -3.39
N PHE A 330 16.37 -17.79 -2.86
CA PHE A 330 16.36 -17.54 -1.43
C PHE A 330 15.22 -16.58 -1.11
N ALA A 331 14.51 -16.87 -0.03
CA ALA A 331 13.52 -15.98 0.55
C ALA A 331 13.65 -16.06 2.06
N TYR A 332 13.84 -14.92 2.71
CA TYR A 332 13.98 -14.86 4.16
C TYR A 332 13.19 -13.69 4.72
N ASN A 333 12.20 -14.04 5.54
CA ASN A 333 11.30 -13.11 6.21
C ASN A 333 11.68 -13.07 7.69
N GLY A 334 12.07 -11.89 8.17
CA GLY A 334 12.54 -11.69 9.54
C GLY A 334 11.44 -11.72 10.58
N THR A 335 11.79 -12.15 11.78
CA THR A 335 10.92 -12.24 12.97
C THR A 335 11.14 -11.10 13.96
N TYR A 336 12.10 -10.22 13.68
CA TYR A 336 12.30 -8.91 14.31
C TYR A 336 13.17 -8.05 13.37
N TRP A 337 13.35 -6.75 13.63
CA TRP A 337 14.07 -5.87 12.69
C TRP A 337 15.53 -6.28 12.41
N GLY A 338 16.18 -7.07 13.27
CA GLY A 338 17.56 -7.54 13.05
C GLY A 338 17.65 -8.93 12.44
N ASP A 339 16.53 -9.63 12.31
CA ASP A 339 16.48 -11.00 11.80
C ASP A 339 16.52 -11.00 10.26
N ARG A 340 17.73 -10.90 9.71
CA ARG A 340 17.97 -10.86 8.26
C ARG A 340 19.45 -11.13 7.97
N PRO A 341 19.80 -11.67 6.79
CA PRO A 341 21.20 -11.75 6.38
C PRO A 341 21.79 -10.36 6.21
N THR A 342 23.07 -10.20 6.54
CA THR A 342 23.78 -8.95 6.24
C THR A 342 24.00 -8.80 4.74
N ILE A 343 24.34 -7.60 4.28
CA ILE A 343 24.67 -7.34 2.87
C ILE A 343 25.89 -8.19 2.41
N PRO A 344 26.98 -8.32 3.20
CA PRO A 344 28.06 -9.25 2.89
C PRO A 344 27.63 -10.71 2.78
N GLN A 345 26.82 -11.21 3.72
CA GLN A 345 26.32 -12.58 3.70
C GLN A 345 25.43 -12.84 2.47
N THR A 346 24.62 -11.85 2.09
CA THR A 346 23.77 -11.92 0.91
C THR A 346 24.60 -12.08 -0.36
N LEU A 347 25.67 -11.28 -0.51
CA LEU A 347 26.57 -11.41 -1.66
C LEU A 347 27.35 -12.73 -1.64
N GLU A 348 27.78 -13.20 -0.47
CA GLU A 348 28.46 -14.48 -0.32
C GLU A 348 27.57 -15.65 -0.76
N MET A 349 26.30 -15.67 -0.34
CA MET A 349 25.31 -16.67 -0.76
C MET A 349 25.16 -16.74 -2.29
N ILE A 350 25.23 -15.59 -2.97
CA ILE A 350 25.17 -15.51 -4.43
C ILE A 350 26.45 -16.09 -5.05
N LYS A 351 27.62 -15.67 -4.55
CA LYS A 351 28.93 -16.09 -5.09
C LYS A 351 29.17 -17.59 -4.95
N ASN A 352 28.75 -18.19 -3.84
CA ASN A 352 28.96 -19.61 -3.54
C ASN A 352 27.75 -20.50 -3.87
N ASN A 353 26.63 -19.94 -4.35
CA ASN A 353 25.37 -20.64 -4.63
C ASN A 353 24.81 -21.42 -3.41
N SER A 354 25.09 -20.99 -2.18
CA SER A 354 24.67 -21.71 -0.97
C SER A 354 23.20 -21.47 -0.60
N TYR A 355 22.71 -20.24 -0.79
CA TYR A 355 21.32 -19.81 -0.51
C TYR A 355 20.75 -20.33 0.82
N LYS A 356 21.57 -20.28 1.88
CA LYS A 356 21.20 -20.73 3.23
C LYS A 356 21.58 -19.68 4.25
N PHE A 357 20.64 -19.37 5.12
CA PHE A 357 20.83 -18.46 6.23
C PHE A 357 19.83 -18.82 7.33
N GLU A 358 20.27 -18.75 8.57
CA GLU A 358 19.43 -18.88 9.76
C GLU A 358 19.97 -17.91 10.80
N HIS A 359 19.16 -16.96 11.24
CA HIS A 359 19.59 -16.01 12.25
C HIS A 359 19.67 -16.69 13.62
N PRO A 360 20.76 -16.53 14.40
CA PRO A 360 20.95 -17.24 15.67
C PRO A 360 19.89 -16.92 16.73
N GLN A 361 19.22 -15.77 16.59
CA GLN A 361 18.16 -15.28 17.49
C GLN A 361 16.78 -15.28 16.83
N ARG A 362 16.59 -16.03 15.73
CA ARG A 362 15.28 -16.14 15.06
C ARG A 362 14.21 -16.58 16.07
N ARG A 363 13.10 -15.84 16.12
CA ARG A 363 11.97 -16.14 17.01
C ARG A 363 11.11 -17.23 16.37
N LYS A 364 10.55 -18.12 17.18
CA LYS A 364 9.76 -19.26 16.75
C LYS A 364 8.28 -19.05 17.00
#